data_AF-A0A953B3Q1-F1
#
_entry.id   AF-A0A953B3Q1-F1
#
_cell.length_a   1.000
_cell.length_b   1.000
_cell.length_c   1.000
_cell.angle_alpha   90.00
_cell.angle_beta   90.00
_cell.angle_gamma   90.00
#
_symmetry.space_group_name_H-M   'P 1'
#
loop_
_entity.id
_entity.type
_entity.pdbx_description
1 polymer ?
#
loop_
_entity_poly.entity_id
_entity_poly.type
_entity_poly.pdbx_seq_one_letter_code
_entity_poly.pdbx_strand_id
1 'polypeptide(L)'
;VNFPAGGEDPAAAAAAAAGAVADGVDEIDMVLPWRAVLRGEPAAAEAVLRAVRAAAPAPCRLKVILETGGLKRREAVEEACRIALAGGADFLKTSTGKVAQGATREAARVMLEAIRAGGASVGLKVAGGVRSLADAAGYLALADAVMGSQWVTPSTFRFGASGLLDALEAALAGRAGEPGAAGY
;
A
#
# COMPACT_ATOMS: atom_id res chain seq x y z
N VAL A 1 1.36 -3.16 -11.41
CA VAL A 1 0.49 -4.13 -12.12
C VAL A 1 -0.98 -3.86 -11.81
N ASN A 2 -1.90 -4.16 -12.73
CA ASN A 2 -3.35 -3.94 -12.58
C ASN A 2 -3.74 -2.47 -12.22
N PHE A 3 -2.92 -1.51 -12.64
CA PHE A 3 -2.95 -0.13 -12.16
C PHE A 3 -3.53 0.82 -13.23
N PRO A 4 -4.26 1.90 -12.85
CA PRO A 4 -4.69 2.22 -11.49
C PRO A 4 -6.02 1.56 -11.10
N ALA A 5 -6.74 0.97 -12.05
CA ALA A 5 -8.16 0.67 -11.88
C ALA A 5 -8.45 -0.49 -10.93
N GLY A 6 -7.55 -1.47 -10.79
CA GLY A 6 -7.85 -2.72 -10.11
C GLY A 6 -8.88 -3.55 -10.89
N GLY A 7 -8.56 -3.90 -12.14
CA GLY A 7 -9.44 -4.71 -12.99
C GLY A 7 -9.55 -6.16 -12.50
N GLU A 8 -10.58 -6.87 -12.97
CA GLU A 8 -10.99 -8.19 -12.47
C GLU A 8 -10.54 -9.35 -13.39
N ASP A 9 -9.72 -9.10 -14.41
CA ASP A 9 -9.16 -10.11 -15.32
C ASP A 9 -7.87 -10.71 -14.74
N PRO A 10 -7.87 -11.98 -14.28
CA PRO A 10 -6.69 -12.60 -13.69
C PRO A 10 -5.58 -12.85 -14.71
N ALA A 11 -5.94 -13.17 -15.96
CA ALA A 11 -4.97 -13.50 -17.00
C ALA A 11 -4.20 -12.27 -17.45
N ALA A 12 -4.89 -11.15 -17.67
CA ALA A 12 -4.27 -9.88 -18.00
C ALA A 12 -3.35 -9.38 -16.87
N ALA A 13 -3.79 -9.47 -15.61
CA ALA A 13 -2.99 -9.07 -14.46
C ALA A 13 -1.74 -9.95 -14.28
N ALA A 14 -1.87 -11.26 -14.45
CA ALA A 14 -0.76 -12.20 -14.39
C ALA A 14 0.25 -11.98 -15.52
N ALA A 15 -0.20 -11.75 -16.75
CA ALA A 15 0.68 -11.45 -17.87
C ALA A 15 1.51 -10.17 -17.63
N ALA A 16 0.87 -9.11 -17.10
CA ALA A 16 1.57 -7.89 -16.73
C ALA A 16 2.57 -8.09 -15.57
N ALA A 17 2.26 -8.97 -14.61
CA ALA A 17 3.18 -9.32 -13.53
C ALA A 17 4.39 -10.12 -14.04
N ALA A 18 4.16 -11.13 -14.88
CA ALA A 18 5.23 -11.91 -15.49
C ALA A 18 6.17 -11.05 -16.35
N GLY A 19 5.62 -10.11 -17.12
CA GLY A 19 6.40 -9.12 -17.87
C GLY A 19 7.29 -8.27 -16.95
N ALA A 20 6.73 -7.72 -15.87
CA ALA A 20 7.52 -6.93 -14.92
C ALA A 20 8.63 -7.74 -14.25
N VAL A 21 8.38 -9.02 -13.92
CA VAL A 21 9.42 -9.92 -13.39
C VAL A 21 10.52 -10.18 -14.42
N ALA A 22 10.15 -10.39 -15.70
CA ALA A 22 11.11 -10.55 -16.79
C ALA A 22 11.97 -9.30 -17.00
N ASP A 23 11.40 -8.10 -16.76
CA ASP A 23 12.13 -6.82 -16.77
C ASP A 23 13.08 -6.66 -15.56
N GLY A 24 13.08 -7.60 -14.60
CA GLY A 24 14.03 -7.63 -13.49
C GLY A 24 13.65 -6.77 -12.29
N VAL A 25 12.35 -6.48 -12.07
CA VAL A 25 11.93 -5.69 -10.90
C VAL A 25 12.08 -6.46 -9.59
N ASP A 26 12.55 -5.76 -8.54
CA ASP A 26 12.64 -6.33 -7.18
C ASP A 26 11.27 -6.42 -6.49
N GLU A 27 10.39 -5.45 -6.76
CA GLU A 27 9.11 -5.33 -6.08
C GLU A 27 8.00 -4.87 -7.04
N ILE A 28 6.84 -5.53 -6.99
CA ILE A 28 5.62 -5.16 -7.73
C ILE A 28 4.61 -4.57 -6.77
N ASP A 29 4.11 -3.37 -7.08
CA ASP A 29 2.88 -2.84 -6.47
C ASP A 29 1.70 -3.18 -7.42
N MET A 30 0.77 -4.04 -6.97
CA MET A 30 -0.46 -4.37 -7.70
C MET A 30 -1.67 -3.67 -7.09
N VAL A 31 -2.67 -3.30 -7.90
CA VAL A 31 -3.97 -2.84 -7.37
C VAL A 31 -4.92 -4.02 -7.24
N LEU A 32 -5.44 -4.22 -6.03
CA LEU A 32 -6.48 -5.22 -5.77
C LEU A 32 -7.76 -4.81 -6.52
N PRO A 33 -8.59 -5.76 -6.99
CA PRO A 33 -9.93 -5.46 -7.49
C PRO A 33 -10.89 -4.97 -6.38
N TRP A 34 -10.61 -3.80 -5.82
CA TRP A 34 -11.25 -3.23 -4.64
C TRP A 34 -12.74 -2.91 -4.87
N ARG A 35 -13.16 -2.72 -6.12
CA ARG A 35 -14.59 -2.58 -6.46
C ARG A 35 -15.35 -3.89 -6.29
N ALA A 36 -14.75 -5.04 -6.59
CA ALA A 36 -15.36 -6.33 -6.31
C ALA A 36 -15.54 -6.54 -4.79
N VAL A 37 -14.55 -6.12 -3.99
CA VAL A 37 -14.68 -6.12 -2.51
C VAL A 37 -15.87 -5.27 -2.07
N LEU A 38 -16.06 -4.07 -2.64
CA LEU A 38 -17.20 -3.21 -2.33
C LEU A 38 -18.56 -3.82 -2.72
N ARG A 39 -18.61 -4.59 -3.82
CA ARG A 39 -19.81 -5.30 -4.25
C ARG A 39 -20.09 -6.58 -3.44
N GLY A 40 -19.21 -6.96 -2.51
CA GLY A 40 -19.35 -8.21 -1.76
C GLY A 40 -18.97 -9.45 -2.58
N GLU A 41 -18.09 -9.28 -3.58
CA GLU A 41 -17.62 -10.34 -4.49
C GLU A 41 -16.12 -10.63 -4.28
N PRO A 42 -15.70 -11.08 -3.09
CA PRO A 42 -14.28 -11.22 -2.75
C PRO A 42 -13.55 -12.24 -3.64
N ALA A 43 -14.26 -13.23 -4.17
CA ALA A 43 -13.68 -14.27 -5.03
C ALA A 43 -13.02 -13.71 -6.30
N ALA A 44 -13.56 -12.63 -6.88
CA ALA A 44 -12.97 -11.97 -8.05
C ALA A 44 -11.63 -11.32 -7.68
N ALA A 45 -11.56 -10.63 -6.54
CA ALA A 45 -10.33 -10.03 -6.04
C ALA A 45 -9.27 -11.07 -5.69
N GLU A 46 -9.68 -12.16 -5.04
CA GLU A 46 -8.80 -13.28 -4.70
C GLU A 46 -8.24 -14.00 -5.94
N ALA A 47 -9.06 -14.21 -6.98
CA ALA A 47 -8.62 -14.85 -8.21
C ALA A 47 -7.50 -14.06 -8.90
N VAL A 48 -7.66 -12.75 -9.04
CA VAL A 48 -6.65 -11.86 -9.61
C VAL A 48 -5.38 -11.86 -8.76
N LEU A 49 -5.50 -11.74 -7.44
CA LEU A 49 -4.34 -11.74 -6.54
C LEU A 49 -3.56 -13.05 -6.62
N ARG A 50 -4.24 -14.20 -6.59
CA ARG A 50 -3.58 -15.52 -6.74
C ARG A 50 -2.84 -15.63 -8.07
N ALA A 51 -3.45 -15.17 -9.17
CA ALA A 51 -2.82 -15.21 -10.49
C ALA A 51 -1.57 -14.32 -10.55
N VAL A 52 -1.64 -13.11 -10.00
CA VAL A 52 -0.47 -12.20 -9.91
C VAL A 52 0.63 -12.78 -9.02
N ARG A 53 0.29 -13.32 -7.85
CA ARG A 53 1.28 -13.93 -6.96
C ARG A 53 1.98 -15.12 -7.60
N ALA A 54 1.26 -15.95 -8.35
CA ALA A 54 1.84 -17.08 -9.08
C ALA A 54 2.77 -16.63 -10.22
N ALA A 55 2.41 -15.55 -10.93
CA ALA A 55 3.22 -14.99 -12.01
C ALA A 55 4.45 -14.21 -11.51
N ALA A 56 4.42 -13.76 -10.26
CA ALA A 56 5.54 -13.13 -9.59
C ALA A 56 5.89 -13.90 -8.33
N PRO A 57 6.57 -15.06 -8.38
CA PRO A 57 7.03 -15.76 -7.19
C PRO A 57 8.18 -15.00 -6.50
N ALA A 58 8.57 -15.45 -5.30
CA ALA A 58 9.80 -14.99 -4.67
C ALA A 58 11.00 -15.22 -5.62
N PRO A 59 12.02 -14.34 -5.61
CA PRO A 59 12.28 -13.28 -4.63
C PRO A 59 11.56 -11.95 -4.88
N CYS A 60 10.77 -11.82 -5.96
CA CYS A 60 10.02 -10.59 -6.23
C CYS A 60 9.00 -10.32 -5.13
N ARG A 61 9.05 -9.15 -4.50
CA ARG A 61 8.11 -8.78 -3.43
C ARG A 61 6.81 -8.22 -4.00
N LEU A 62 5.68 -8.66 -3.48
CA LEU A 62 4.36 -8.20 -3.90
C LEU A 62 3.73 -7.28 -2.86
N LYS A 63 3.47 -6.04 -3.26
CA LYS A 63 2.67 -5.09 -2.46
C LYS A 63 1.28 -4.98 -3.06
N VAL A 64 0.27 -5.14 -2.23
CA VAL A 64 -1.13 -5.08 -2.66
C VAL A 64 -1.73 -3.74 -2.24
N ILE A 65 -2.05 -2.90 -3.22
CA ILE A 65 -2.76 -1.64 -3.03
C ILE A 65 -4.24 -1.97 -2.83
N LEU A 66 -4.77 -1.64 -1.65
CA LEU A 66 -6.18 -1.89 -1.31
C LEU A 66 -7.12 -0.79 -1.80
N GLU A 67 -6.57 0.38 -2.12
CA GLU A 67 -7.30 1.60 -2.47
C GLU A 67 -8.26 2.04 -1.35
N THR A 68 -7.73 2.22 -0.14
CA THR A 68 -8.50 2.45 1.08
C THR A 68 -9.42 3.67 1.02
N GLY A 69 -9.00 4.75 0.34
CA GLY A 69 -9.85 5.92 0.11
C GLY A 69 -11.00 5.68 -0.86
N GLY A 70 -10.92 4.64 -1.70
CA GLY A 70 -12.03 4.13 -2.51
C GLY A 70 -12.97 3.22 -1.71
N LEU A 71 -12.42 2.40 -0.80
CA LEU A 71 -13.19 1.48 0.05
C LEU A 71 -14.07 2.20 1.09
N LYS A 72 -13.57 3.31 1.68
CA LYS A 72 -14.24 4.23 2.62
C LYS A 72 -14.75 3.63 3.95
N ARG A 73 -15.13 2.36 4.00
CA ARG A 73 -15.71 1.68 5.16
C ARG A 73 -14.68 0.76 5.82
N ARG A 74 -14.68 0.72 7.15
CA ARG A 74 -13.77 -0.12 7.94
C ARG A 74 -13.85 -1.59 7.52
N GLU A 75 -15.07 -2.13 7.42
CA GLU A 75 -15.28 -3.56 7.11
C GLU A 75 -14.74 -3.92 5.71
N ALA A 76 -14.84 -2.99 4.76
CA ALA A 76 -14.30 -3.20 3.41
C ALA A 76 -12.76 -3.16 3.41
N VAL A 77 -12.14 -2.32 4.24
CA VAL A 77 -10.68 -2.33 4.43
C VAL A 77 -10.23 -3.62 5.11
N GLU A 78 -10.94 -4.08 6.14
CA GLU A 78 -10.65 -5.35 6.83
C GLU A 78 -10.71 -6.54 5.85
N GLU A 79 -11.75 -6.61 5.02
CA GLU A 79 -11.89 -7.67 4.02
C GLU A 79 -10.79 -7.60 2.95
N ALA A 80 -10.44 -6.40 2.48
CA ALA A 80 -9.33 -6.23 1.54
C ALA A 80 -7.99 -6.65 2.17
N CYS A 81 -7.76 -6.37 3.46
CA CYS A 81 -6.59 -6.85 4.19
C CYS A 81 -6.57 -8.38 4.28
N ARG A 82 -7.70 -9.01 4.63
CA ARG A 82 -7.84 -10.47 4.72
C ARG A 82 -7.47 -11.12 3.38
N ILE A 83 -8.03 -10.63 2.28
CA ILE A 83 -7.75 -11.13 0.93
C ILE A 83 -6.26 -10.99 0.60
N ALA A 84 -5.69 -9.81 0.85
CA ALA A 84 -4.30 -9.52 0.52
C ALA A 84 -3.31 -10.39 1.33
N LEU A 85 -3.52 -10.52 2.65
CA LEU A 85 -2.69 -11.34 3.52
C LEU A 85 -2.78 -12.83 3.14
N ALA A 86 -4.00 -13.35 2.94
CA ALA A 86 -4.21 -14.73 2.52
C ALA A 86 -3.64 -15.03 1.13
N GLY A 87 -3.60 -14.03 0.24
CA GLY A 87 -3.02 -14.13 -1.09
C GLY A 87 -1.49 -13.97 -1.16
N GLY A 88 -0.80 -13.89 -0.02
CA GLY A 88 0.66 -13.86 0.04
C GLY A 88 1.27 -12.49 -0.29
N ALA A 89 0.61 -11.41 0.11
CA ALA A 89 1.18 -10.06 0.05
C ALA A 89 2.39 -9.93 1.00
N ASP A 90 3.48 -9.35 0.50
CA ASP A 90 4.64 -8.96 1.31
C ASP A 90 4.46 -7.57 1.94
N PHE A 91 3.59 -6.76 1.35
CA PHE A 91 3.16 -5.47 1.88
C PHE A 91 1.67 -5.22 1.58
N LEU A 92 0.98 -4.62 2.53
CA LEU A 92 -0.27 -3.92 2.27
C LEU A 92 0.05 -2.45 1.93
N LYS A 93 -0.58 -1.90 0.90
CA LYS A 93 -0.43 -0.50 0.49
C LYS A 93 -1.78 0.20 0.50
N THR A 94 -1.84 1.42 1.05
CA THR A 94 -3.11 2.15 1.22
C THR A 94 -3.75 2.49 -0.13
N SER A 95 -3.06 3.27 -0.96
CA SER A 95 -3.67 3.91 -2.13
C SER A 95 -2.75 3.98 -3.35
N THR A 96 -3.35 4.13 -4.53
CA THR A 96 -2.66 4.39 -5.80
C THR A 96 -2.13 5.83 -5.90
N GLY A 97 -2.73 6.75 -5.15
CA GLY A 97 -2.53 8.19 -5.31
C GLY A 97 -3.25 8.78 -6.52
N LYS A 98 -4.17 8.02 -7.15
CA LYS A 98 -4.95 8.44 -8.33
C LYS A 98 -6.43 8.67 -8.01
N VAL A 99 -6.88 8.34 -6.81
CA VAL A 99 -8.23 8.64 -6.30
C VAL A 99 -8.21 9.90 -5.42
N ALA A 100 -9.37 10.53 -5.24
CA ALA A 100 -9.51 11.81 -4.54
C ALA A 100 -9.02 11.76 -3.08
N GLN A 101 -9.29 10.66 -2.37
CA GLN A 101 -8.82 10.44 -1.00
C GLN A 101 -7.69 9.40 -1.01
N GLY A 102 -6.51 9.79 -0.53
CA GLY A 102 -5.35 8.92 -0.39
C GLY A 102 -5.39 8.09 0.89
N ALA A 103 -4.23 7.98 1.56
CA ALA A 103 -4.12 7.35 2.86
C ALA A 103 -4.84 8.18 3.93
N THR A 104 -5.45 7.48 4.91
CA THR A 104 -5.92 8.07 6.16
C THR A 104 -5.37 7.29 7.35
N ARG A 105 -5.31 7.91 8.53
CA ARG A 105 -4.81 7.26 9.75
C ARG A 105 -5.75 6.15 10.22
N GLU A 106 -7.06 6.31 9.98
CA GLU A 106 -8.07 5.31 10.31
C GLU A 106 -7.88 4.04 9.48
N ALA A 107 -7.70 4.17 8.16
CA ALA A 107 -7.44 3.03 7.29
C ALA A 107 -6.08 2.38 7.59
N ALA A 108 -5.04 3.18 7.82
CA ALA A 108 -3.72 2.66 8.21
C ALA A 108 -3.78 1.87 9.52
N ARG A 109 -4.55 2.33 10.52
CA ARG A 109 -4.76 1.61 11.78
C ARG A 109 -5.37 0.23 11.54
N VAL A 110 -6.43 0.15 10.73
CA VAL A 110 -7.09 -1.13 10.39
C VAL A 110 -6.08 -2.09 9.72
N MET A 111 -5.27 -1.58 8.79
CA MET A 111 -4.26 -2.39 8.11
C MET A 111 -3.18 -2.90 9.06
N LEU A 112 -2.69 -2.05 9.99
CA LEU A 112 -1.71 -2.46 11.01
C LEU A 112 -2.29 -3.51 11.97
N GLU A 113 -3.54 -3.34 12.40
CA GLU A 113 -4.23 -4.32 13.25
C GLU A 113 -4.34 -5.68 12.54
N ALA A 114 -4.68 -5.70 11.25
CA ALA A 114 -4.74 -6.92 10.45
C ALA A 114 -3.36 -7.57 10.27
N ILE A 115 -2.31 -6.77 9.98
CA ILE A 115 -0.92 -7.25 9.88
C ILE A 115 -0.47 -7.87 11.20
N ARG A 116 -0.75 -7.22 12.33
CA ARG A 116 -0.40 -7.72 13.67
C ARG A 116 -1.09 -9.05 13.96
N ALA A 117 -2.38 -9.15 13.66
CA ALA A 117 -3.13 -10.39 13.81
C ALA A 117 -2.57 -11.54 12.94
N GLY A 118 -1.99 -11.21 11.79
CA GLY A 118 -1.30 -12.15 10.88
C GLY A 118 0.15 -12.47 11.23
N GLY A 119 0.66 -12.07 12.41
CA GLY A 119 2.03 -12.38 12.85
C GLY A 119 3.10 -11.33 12.52
N ALA A 120 2.70 -10.13 12.07
CA ALA A 120 3.55 -8.95 11.93
C ALA A 120 4.72 -9.01 10.92
N SER A 121 4.79 -10.03 10.07
CA SER A 121 5.84 -10.16 9.04
C SER A 121 5.58 -9.36 7.76
N VAL A 122 4.30 -9.08 7.45
CA VAL A 122 3.88 -8.29 6.28
C VAL A 122 4.06 -6.81 6.57
N GLY A 123 4.59 -6.05 5.61
CA GLY A 123 4.80 -4.61 5.79
C GLY A 123 3.59 -3.73 5.48
N LEU A 124 3.64 -2.47 5.90
CA LEU A 124 2.71 -1.41 5.52
C LEU A 124 3.40 -0.35 4.63
N LYS A 125 2.80 -0.02 3.50
CA LYS A 125 3.21 1.12 2.66
C LYS A 125 2.10 2.18 2.64
N VAL A 126 2.35 3.31 3.30
CA VAL A 126 1.43 4.44 3.33
C VAL A 126 1.67 5.29 2.09
N ALA A 127 0.66 5.40 1.21
CA ALA A 127 0.75 6.12 -0.05
C ALA A 127 -0.51 6.95 -0.35
N GLY A 128 -0.30 8.09 -1.02
CA GLY A 128 -1.35 9.04 -1.37
C GLY A 128 -1.59 10.10 -0.29
N GLY A 129 -1.13 11.33 -0.54
CA GLY A 129 -1.44 12.49 0.32
C GLY A 129 -0.45 12.78 1.45
N VAL A 130 0.60 11.97 1.66
CA VAL A 130 1.64 12.26 2.66
C VAL A 130 2.60 13.31 2.10
N ARG A 131 2.49 14.56 2.56
CA ARG A 131 3.27 15.70 2.04
C ARG A 131 4.02 16.50 3.10
N SER A 132 3.69 16.31 4.38
CA SER A 132 4.32 17.06 5.47
C SER A 132 5.03 16.15 6.46
N LEU A 133 5.97 16.71 7.22
CA LEU A 133 6.63 16.04 8.35
C LEU A 133 5.60 15.60 9.39
N ALA A 134 4.58 16.42 9.65
CA ALA A 134 3.54 16.13 10.62
C ALA A 134 2.69 14.93 10.19
N ASP A 135 2.41 14.79 8.89
CA ASP A 135 1.72 13.61 8.35
C ASP A 135 2.58 12.37 8.52
N ALA A 136 3.84 12.42 8.09
CA ALA A 136 4.77 11.31 8.18
C ALA A 136 4.97 10.86 9.65
N ALA A 137 5.25 11.80 10.55
CA ALA A 137 5.40 11.53 11.98
C ALA A 137 4.12 10.90 12.57
N GLY A 138 2.94 11.35 12.15
CA GLY A 138 1.67 10.78 12.59
C GLY A 138 1.49 9.31 12.17
N TYR A 139 1.92 8.93 10.97
CA TYR A 139 1.88 7.53 10.53
C TYR A 139 2.93 6.66 11.23
N LEU A 140 4.13 7.19 11.49
CA LEU A 140 5.17 6.48 12.24
C LEU A 140 4.73 6.24 13.69
N ALA A 141 4.23 7.26 14.37
CA ALA A 141 3.72 7.14 15.73
C ALA A 141 2.54 6.15 15.83
N LEU A 142 1.68 6.12 14.80
CA LEU A 142 0.62 5.13 14.71
C LEU A 142 1.16 3.70 14.57
N ALA A 143 2.18 3.50 13.72
CA ALA A 143 2.82 2.20 13.56
C ALA A 143 3.47 1.75 14.87
N ASP A 144 4.21 2.62 15.56
CA ASP A 144 4.82 2.32 16.85
C ASP A 144 3.78 1.95 17.92
N ALA A 145 2.66 2.68 17.98
CA ALA A 145 1.59 2.42 18.94
C ALA A 145 0.89 1.07 18.71
N VAL A 146 0.79 0.59 17.48
CA VAL A 146 0.13 -0.69 17.16
C VAL A 146 1.11 -1.87 17.17
N MET A 147 2.32 -1.67 16.64
CA MET A 147 3.28 -2.75 16.33
C MET A 147 4.50 -2.78 17.27
N GLY A 148 4.75 -1.71 18.03
CA GLY A 148 5.95 -1.52 18.84
C GLY A 148 7.06 -0.80 18.07
N SER A 149 7.95 -0.13 18.81
CA SER A 149 8.95 0.82 18.28
C SER A 149 10.06 0.22 17.41
N GLN A 150 10.22 -1.11 17.41
CA GLN A 150 11.21 -1.81 16.61
C GLN A 150 10.65 -2.33 15.28
N TRP A 151 9.33 -2.22 15.08
CA TRP A 151 8.70 -2.80 13.91
C TRP A 151 8.93 -1.97 12.64
N VAL A 152 9.05 -0.65 12.75
CA VAL A 152 9.26 0.22 11.59
C VAL A 152 10.70 0.10 11.08
N THR A 153 10.85 -0.58 9.94
CA THR A 153 12.13 -0.72 9.22
C THR A 153 11.88 -0.70 7.71
N PRO A 154 12.91 -0.60 6.85
CA PRO A 154 12.71 -0.68 5.40
C PRO A 154 12.05 -1.98 4.91
N SER A 155 12.09 -3.08 5.66
CA SER A 155 11.45 -4.35 5.27
C SER A 155 9.96 -4.39 5.58
N THR A 156 9.48 -3.57 6.50
CA THR A 156 8.13 -3.60 7.10
C THR A 156 7.36 -2.29 6.99
N PHE A 157 8.01 -1.16 6.70
CA PHE A 157 7.33 0.12 6.54
C PHE A 157 7.91 0.94 5.39
N ARG A 158 7.04 1.57 4.60
CA ARG A 158 7.44 2.48 3.51
C ARG A 158 6.48 3.66 3.41
N PHE A 159 7.00 4.82 3.01
CA PHE A 159 6.19 5.90 2.44
C PHE A 159 6.22 5.81 0.92
N GLY A 160 5.04 5.83 0.30
CA GLY A 160 4.86 6.07 -1.13
C GLY A 160 4.51 7.53 -1.36
N ALA A 161 5.52 8.39 -1.47
CA ALA A 161 5.36 9.83 -1.59
C ALA A 161 6.27 10.38 -2.71
N SER A 162 5.84 11.50 -3.30
CA SER A 162 6.64 12.25 -4.28
C SER A 162 7.12 13.59 -3.70
N GLY A 163 6.26 14.35 -3.02
CA GLY A 163 6.62 15.66 -2.44
C GLY A 163 7.10 15.62 -0.97
N LEU A 164 7.11 14.46 -0.33
CA LEU A 164 7.58 14.34 1.06
C LEU A 164 9.11 14.53 1.17
N LEU A 165 9.86 14.19 0.11
CA LEU A 165 11.31 14.33 0.08
C LEU A 165 11.71 15.79 0.30
N ASP A 166 11.10 16.72 -0.42
CA ASP A 166 11.39 18.15 -0.31
C ASP A 166 11.18 18.65 1.14
N ALA A 167 10.10 18.20 1.79
CA ALA A 167 9.82 18.55 3.18
C ALA A 167 10.88 17.99 4.15
N LEU A 168 11.37 16.77 3.90
CA LEU A 168 12.43 16.15 4.70
C LEU A 168 13.78 16.86 4.50
N GLU A 169 14.15 17.17 3.27
CA GLU A 169 15.38 17.88 2.95
C GLU A 169 15.39 19.30 3.52
N ALA A 170 14.26 20.02 3.42
CA ALA A 170 14.11 21.32 4.04
C ALA A 170 14.31 21.24 5.56
N ALA A 171 13.74 20.22 6.22
CA ALA A 171 13.88 20.02 7.66
C ALA A 171 15.34 19.75 8.08
N LEU A 172 16.01 18.84 7.36
CA LEU A 172 17.41 18.48 7.64
C LEU A 172 18.37 19.65 7.39
N ALA A 173 18.05 20.52 6.45
CA ALA A 173 18.78 21.76 6.19
C ALA A 173 18.46 22.88 7.20
N GLY A 174 17.59 22.65 8.19
CA GLY A 174 17.17 23.68 9.16
C GLY A 174 16.19 24.71 8.61
N ARG A 175 15.57 24.45 7.45
CA ARG A 175 14.60 25.33 6.76
C ARG A 175 13.14 24.88 6.98
N ALA A 176 12.88 24.15 8.06
CA ALA A 176 11.54 23.64 8.37
C ALA A 176 10.55 24.82 8.53
N GLY A 177 9.67 25.01 7.55
CA GLY A 177 8.66 26.08 7.56
C GLY A 177 8.69 27.05 6.37
N GLU A 178 9.71 26.98 5.51
CA GLU A 178 9.68 27.70 4.24
C GLU A 178 8.80 26.93 3.23
N PRO A 179 7.80 27.56 2.59
CA PRO A 179 7.02 26.91 1.55
C PRO A 179 7.98 26.49 0.42
N GLY A 180 8.09 25.18 0.19
CA GLY A 180 8.83 24.65 -0.93
C GLY A 180 8.34 25.31 -2.21
N ALA A 181 9.27 25.86 -3.00
CA ALA A 181 8.96 26.42 -4.30
C ALA A 181 8.12 25.40 -5.07
N ALA A 182 6.88 25.79 -5.41
CA ALA A 182 5.98 24.95 -6.16
C ALA A 182 6.65 24.58 -7.49
N GLY A 183 7.12 23.34 -7.58
CA GLY A 183 7.58 22.74 -8.82
C GLY A 183 6.40 22.48 -9.75
N TYR A 184 6.59 22.87 -11.02
CA TYR A 184 5.66 22.85 -12.16
C TYR A 184 4.71 21.66 -12.25
#